data_AF-A0A1Y4SUC1-F1
#
_entry.id   AF-A0A1Y4SUC1-F1
#
_cell.length_a   1.000
_cell.length_b   1.000
_cell.length_c   1.000
_cell.angle_alpha   90.00
_cell.angle_beta   90.00
_cell.angle_gamma   90.00
#
_symmetry.space_group_name_H-M   'P 1'
#
loop_
_entity.id
_entity.type
_entity.pdbx_description
1 polymer ?
#
loop_
_entity_poly.entity_id
_entity_poly.type
_entity_poly.pdbx_seq_one_letter_code
_entity_poly.pdbx_strand_id
1 'polypeptide(L)'
;MKYIAVRNIRLCTKDCLCLYVCPVGATDTEDSIIDVKKCIGCGDCAKACPSGAISLVPLTYPPQQSKDLSLVHLSHTLTTQKAKQEQLARQLMNSHNDELYRLMKAFVKSIRLVHEDIMREAGFMLPQSANTQQLLESFVENPPCDDFPTDVAQNLLTKISFHEVTTIQYHCLVCGAIFEVKNNETPVCPICKATEKQLERIEKEGSL
;
A
#
# COMPACT_ATOMS: atom_id res chain seq x y z
N MET A 1 -0.20 -19.99 -2.72
CA MET A 1 0.31 -18.61 -2.89
C MET A 1 1.70 -18.69 -3.50
N LYS A 2 1.92 -18.10 -4.68
CA LYS A 2 3.22 -18.17 -5.37
C LYS A 2 4.15 -17.10 -4.78
N TYR A 3 5.35 -17.50 -4.37
CA TYR A 3 6.36 -16.59 -3.84
C TYR A 3 7.51 -16.44 -4.83
N ILE A 4 8.13 -15.27 -4.81
CA ILE A 4 9.35 -14.97 -5.54
C ILE A 4 10.36 -14.34 -4.59
N ALA A 5 11.64 -14.56 -4.84
CA ALA A 5 12.69 -13.90 -4.09
C ALA A 5 12.99 -12.54 -4.73
N VAL A 6 13.16 -11.50 -3.92
CA VAL A 6 13.55 -10.16 -4.34
C VAL A 6 14.78 -9.71 -3.54
N ARG A 7 15.70 -8.99 -4.19
CA ARG A 7 16.95 -8.51 -3.58
C ARG A 7 16.89 -7.00 -3.36
N ASN A 8 17.09 -6.56 -2.12
CA ASN A 8 17.32 -5.16 -1.78
C ASN A 8 18.82 -4.85 -1.94
N ILE A 9 19.18 -4.20 -3.04
CA ILE A 9 20.58 -3.89 -3.39
C ILE A 9 21.26 -3.04 -2.30
N ARG A 10 20.51 -2.19 -1.59
CA ARG A 10 21.07 -1.35 -0.50
C ARG A 10 21.56 -2.15 0.71
N LEU A 11 21.07 -3.38 0.88
CA LEU A 11 21.49 -4.29 1.95
C LEU A 11 22.49 -5.35 1.46
N CYS A 12 22.74 -5.43 0.15
CA CYS A 12 23.59 -6.46 -0.43
C CYS A 12 25.07 -6.14 -0.21
N THR A 13 25.75 -6.98 0.57
CA THR A 13 27.21 -6.88 0.88
C THR A 13 28.09 -7.67 -0.10
N LYS A 14 27.50 -8.32 -1.11
CA LYS A 14 28.18 -9.11 -2.14
C LYS A 14 28.97 -10.34 -1.64
N ASP A 15 28.51 -10.99 -0.57
CA ASP A 15 29.02 -12.32 -0.17
C ASP A 15 28.65 -13.42 -1.18
N CYS A 16 27.64 -13.18 -2.02
CA CYS A 16 27.23 -14.01 -3.15
C CYS A 16 26.85 -15.48 -2.83
N LEU A 17 26.64 -15.84 -1.56
CA LEU A 17 26.15 -17.17 -1.15
C LEU A 17 24.86 -17.59 -1.87
N CYS A 18 23.98 -16.62 -2.14
CA CYS A 18 22.74 -16.83 -2.87
C CYS A 18 22.93 -17.46 -4.27
N LEU A 19 24.09 -17.28 -4.91
CA LEU A 19 24.41 -17.87 -6.22
C LEU A 19 24.57 -19.39 -6.11
N TYR A 20 25.28 -19.85 -5.08
CA TYR A 20 25.62 -21.26 -4.88
C TYR A 20 24.44 -22.09 -4.36
N VAL A 21 23.55 -21.47 -3.57
CA VAL A 21 22.40 -22.18 -2.98
C VAL A 21 21.15 -22.18 -3.86
N CYS A 22 21.13 -21.41 -4.97
CA CYS A 22 19.95 -21.35 -5.82
C CYS A 22 19.91 -22.55 -6.78
N PRO A 23 18.96 -23.49 -6.64
CA PRO A 23 18.94 -24.72 -7.45
C PRO A 23 18.63 -24.48 -8.93
N VAL A 24 18.07 -23.31 -9.25
CA VAL A 24 17.59 -22.92 -10.58
C VAL A 24 18.38 -21.75 -11.19
N GLY A 25 19.44 -21.29 -10.51
CA GLY A 25 20.28 -20.19 -10.99
C GLY A 25 19.51 -18.88 -11.22
N ALA A 26 18.53 -18.55 -10.37
CA ALA A 26 17.75 -17.32 -10.46
C ALA A 26 18.45 -16.10 -9.81
N THR A 27 19.48 -16.29 -9.01
CA THR A 27 20.11 -15.28 -8.13
C THR A 27 21.30 -14.56 -8.76
N ASP A 28 21.28 -14.39 -10.07
CA ASP A 28 22.38 -13.82 -10.86
C ASP A 28 22.92 -12.48 -10.27
N THR A 29 24.19 -12.20 -10.52
CA THR A 29 24.93 -11.05 -9.98
C THR A 29 25.19 -9.96 -10.99
N GLU A 30 25.03 -10.22 -12.29
CA GLU A 30 25.35 -9.25 -13.36
C GLU A 30 24.57 -7.94 -13.23
N ASP A 31 23.24 -8.02 -13.06
CA ASP A 31 22.37 -6.87 -12.79
C ASP A 31 21.94 -6.80 -11.32
N SER A 32 22.39 -7.75 -10.51
CA SER A 32 21.97 -7.95 -9.12
C SER A 32 20.46 -8.18 -8.93
N ILE A 33 19.70 -8.50 -9.98
CA ILE A 33 18.26 -8.75 -9.95
C ILE A 33 18.00 -10.25 -9.95
N ILE A 34 17.04 -10.70 -9.14
CA ILE A 34 16.62 -12.11 -9.15
C ILE A 34 15.70 -12.35 -10.35
N ASP A 35 16.05 -13.31 -11.21
CA ASP A 35 15.23 -13.70 -12.36
C ASP A 35 13.92 -14.36 -11.89
N VAL A 36 12.85 -13.58 -11.99
CA VAL A 36 11.50 -13.98 -11.56
C VAL A 36 10.94 -15.13 -12.40
N LYS A 37 11.41 -15.31 -13.64
CA LYS A 37 10.97 -16.41 -14.53
C LYS A 37 11.57 -17.74 -14.11
N LYS A 38 12.81 -17.73 -13.61
CA LYS A 38 13.50 -18.93 -13.09
C LYS A 38 13.15 -19.21 -11.63
N CYS A 39 12.85 -18.18 -10.83
CA CYS A 39 12.61 -18.32 -9.41
C CYS A 39 11.41 -19.23 -9.12
N ILE A 40 11.66 -20.32 -8.38
CA ILE A 40 10.64 -21.26 -7.92
C ILE A 40 10.11 -20.95 -6.51
N GLY A 41 10.61 -19.89 -5.86
CA GLY A 41 10.15 -19.47 -4.54
C GLY A 41 10.60 -20.34 -3.36
N CYS A 42 11.67 -21.13 -3.50
CA CYS A 42 12.14 -22.05 -2.44
C CYS A 42 12.69 -21.35 -1.18
N GLY A 43 13.26 -20.15 -1.34
CA GLY A 43 13.77 -19.34 -0.23
C GLY A 43 15.19 -19.63 0.23
N ASP A 44 15.92 -20.56 -0.39
CA ASP A 44 17.28 -20.91 0.06
C ASP A 44 18.23 -19.72 0.00
N CYS A 45 18.10 -18.90 -1.04
CA CYS A 45 18.85 -17.65 -1.18
C CYS A 45 18.56 -16.63 -0.07
N ALA A 46 17.31 -16.56 0.42
CA ALA A 46 16.94 -15.68 1.53
C ALA A 46 17.55 -16.18 2.84
N LYS A 47 17.50 -17.49 3.10
CA LYS A 47 18.08 -18.12 4.30
C LYS A 47 19.61 -18.01 4.34
N ALA A 48 20.25 -18.14 3.19
CA ALA A 48 21.71 -18.12 3.08
C ALA A 48 22.31 -16.70 3.05
N CYS A 49 21.51 -15.65 2.83
CA CYS A 49 22.02 -14.29 2.70
C CYS A 49 22.44 -13.72 4.07
N PRO A 50 23.74 -13.52 4.35
CA PRO A 50 24.18 -13.08 5.68
C PRO A 50 23.74 -11.66 6.00
N SER A 51 23.57 -10.80 5.00
CA SER A 51 23.14 -9.41 5.18
C SER A 51 21.61 -9.24 5.19
N GLY A 52 20.84 -10.31 5.03
CA GLY A 52 19.38 -10.24 4.96
C GLY A 52 18.86 -9.42 3.76
N ALA A 53 19.65 -9.31 2.69
CA ALA A 53 19.29 -8.53 1.51
C ALA A 53 18.20 -9.17 0.64
N ILE A 54 17.86 -10.45 0.84
CA ILE A 54 16.90 -11.18 0.01
C ILE A 54 15.68 -11.55 0.84
N SER A 55 14.49 -11.21 0.33
CA SER A 55 13.20 -11.54 0.94
C SER A 55 12.34 -12.35 -0.01
N LEU A 56 11.56 -13.29 0.54
CA LEU A 56 10.46 -13.93 -0.19
C LEU A 56 9.23 -13.04 -0.11
N VAL A 57 8.69 -12.66 -1.27
CA VAL A 57 7.45 -11.88 -1.37
C VAL A 57 6.42 -12.65 -2.16
N PRO A 58 5.13 -12.54 -1.81
CA PRO A 58 4.08 -13.15 -2.61
C PRO A 58 3.91 -12.37 -3.92
N LEU A 59 3.61 -13.09 -5.01
CA LEU A 59 3.27 -12.48 -6.29
C LEU A 59 1.89 -11.80 -6.24
N THR A 60 0.98 -12.38 -5.46
CA THR A 60 -0.37 -11.89 -5.20
C THR A 60 -0.49 -11.59 -3.71
N TYR A 61 -0.55 -10.32 -3.35
CA TYR A 61 -0.81 -9.85 -1.99
C TYR A 61 -2.25 -10.17 -1.59
N PRO A 62 -2.56 -10.27 -0.29
CA PRO A 62 -3.94 -10.38 0.15
C PRO A 62 -4.73 -9.09 -0.19
N PRO A 63 -6.07 -9.15 -0.25
CA PRO A 63 -6.89 -7.96 -0.35
C PRO A 63 -6.67 -7.05 0.87
N GLN A 64 -6.87 -5.75 0.68
CA GLN A 64 -6.79 -4.76 1.76
C GLN A 64 -7.85 -5.07 2.81
N GLN A 65 -7.42 -5.18 4.07
CA GLN A 65 -8.33 -5.33 5.19
C GLN A 65 -9.16 -4.06 5.34
N SER A 66 -10.48 -4.21 5.49
CA SER A 66 -11.38 -3.09 5.74
C SER A 66 -11.09 -2.50 7.12
N LYS A 67 -11.26 -1.18 7.22
CA LYS A 67 -11.20 -0.43 8.48
C LYS A 67 -12.47 0.39 8.61
N ASP A 68 -12.88 0.62 9.85
CA ASP A 68 -14.01 1.48 10.14
C ASP A 68 -13.76 2.90 9.60
N LEU A 69 -14.71 3.43 8.83
CA LEU A 69 -14.55 4.71 8.14
C LEU A 69 -14.39 5.87 9.11
N SER A 70 -15.02 5.82 10.28
CA SER A 70 -14.88 6.86 11.30
C SER A 70 -13.46 6.87 11.88
N LEU A 71 -12.86 5.69 12.08
CA LEU A 71 -11.48 5.54 12.51
C LEU A 71 -10.48 6.00 11.45
N VAL A 72 -10.72 5.70 10.16
CA VAL A 72 -9.89 6.19 9.06
C VAL A 72 -9.94 7.72 8.99
N HIS A 73 -11.14 8.31 9.08
CA HIS A 73 -11.31 9.77 9.07
C HIS A 73 -10.60 10.45 10.25
N LEU A 74 -10.70 9.87 11.45
CA LEU A 74 -9.99 10.36 12.63
C LEU A 74 -8.47 10.28 12.43
N SER A 75 -7.97 9.18 11.85
CA SER A 75 -6.56 8.97 11.55
C SER A 75 -6.03 10.02 10.56
N HIS A 76 -6.81 10.35 9.52
CA HIS A 76 -6.44 11.41 8.56
C HIS A 76 -6.43 12.79 9.21
N THR A 77 -7.40 13.07 10.09
CA THR A 77 -7.46 14.31 10.85
C THR A 77 -6.21 14.46 11.72
N LEU A 78 -5.85 13.42 12.48
CA LEU A 78 -4.66 13.41 13.32
C LEU A 78 -3.39 13.58 12.49
N THR A 79 -3.33 12.91 11.34
CA THR A 79 -2.19 13.01 10.42
C THR A 79 -2.00 14.44 9.88
N THR A 80 -3.10 15.12 9.55
CA THR A 80 -3.09 16.53 9.15
C THR A 80 -2.57 17.43 10.27
N GLN A 81 -2.96 17.16 11.53
CA GLN A 81 -2.42 17.90 12.68
C GLN A 81 -0.92 17.62 12.88
N LYS A 82 -0.47 16.37 12.69
CA LYS A 82 0.95 16.03 12.74
C LYS A 82 1.75 16.74 11.65
N ALA A 83 1.24 16.83 10.44
CA ALA A 83 1.88 17.60 9.37
C ALA A 83 2.06 19.09 9.75
N LYS A 84 1.02 19.70 10.33
CA LYS A 84 1.09 21.09 10.83
C LYS A 84 2.12 21.25 11.95
N GLN A 85 2.13 20.33 12.93
CA GLN A 85 3.11 20.33 14.02
C GLN A 85 4.54 20.23 13.48
N GLU A 86 4.77 19.36 12.49
CA GLU A 86 6.09 19.22 11.89
C GLU A 86 6.52 20.49 11.15
N GLN A 87 5.61 21.11 10.38
CA GLN A 87 5.89 22.36 9.69
C GLN A 87 6.29 23.46 10.69
N LEU A 88 5.55 23.61 11.79
CA LEU A 88 5.87 24.57 12.86
C LEU A 88 7.24 24.26 13.49
N ALA A 89 7.52 22.99 13.80
CA ALA A 89 8.81 22.60 14.35
C ALA A 89 9.97 22.93 13.38
N ARG A 90 9.78 22.70 12.07
CA ARG A 90 10.75 23.09 11.02
C ARG A 90 10.98 24.60 10.96
N GLN A 91 9.94 25.41 11.14
CA GLN A 91 10.08 26.86 11.20
C GLN A 91 10.89 27.31 12.43
N LEU A 92 10.64 26.69 13.59
CA LEU A 92 11.38 26.95 14.83
C LEU A 92 12.85 26.54 14.77
N MET A 93 13.20 25.55 13.92
CA MET A 93 14.60 25.18 13.66
C MET A 93 15.41 26.32 13.01
N ASN A 94 14.78 27.25 12.30
CA ASN A 94 15.47 28.37 11.65
C ASN A 94 15.86 29.49 12.64
N SER A 95 15.70 29.28 13.95
CA SER A 95 16.16 30.18 14.99
C SER A 95 17.68 30.09 15.19
N HIS A 96 18.32 31.19 15.64
CA HIS A 96 19.77 31.25 15.91
C HIS A 96 20.17 30.60 17.26
N ASN A 97 19.40 29.62 17.75
CA ASN A 97 19.63 28.95 19.02
C ASN A 97 19.90 27.45 18.80
N ASP A 98 21.13 27.01 19.09
CA ASP A 98 21.58 25.63 18.87
C ASP A 98 20.81 24.59 19.69
N GLU A 99 20.41 24.92 20.92
CA GLU A 99 19.67 24.02 21.80
C GLU A 99 18.24 23.81 21.27
N LEU A 100 17.60 24.90 20.87
CA LEU A 100 16.28 24.87 20.26
C LEU A 100 16.30 24.14 18.91
N TYR A 101 17.33 24.35 18.09
CA TYR A 101 17.52 23.61 16.84
C TYR A 101 17.59 22.10 17.10
N ARG A 102 18.41 21.65 18.05
CA ARG A 102 18.57 20.22 18.39
C ARG A 102 17.25 19.62 18.88
N LEU A 103 16.54 20.33 19.75
CA LEU A 103 15.23 19.90 20.26
C LEU A 103 14.20 19.80 19.13
N MET A 104 14.07 20.83 18.30
CA MET A 104 13.10 20.86 17.21
C MET A 104 13.41 19.82 16.13
N LYS A 105 14.69 19.56 15.83
CA LYS A 105 15.10 18.47 14.94
C LYS A 105 14.63 17.10 15.44
N ALA A 106 14.74 16.85 16.74
CA ALA A 106 14.22 15.62 17.36
C ALA A 106 12.68 15.56 17.28
N PHE A 107 11.99 16.67 17.53
CA PHE A 107 10.53 16.78 17.39
C PHE A 107 10.08 16.48 15.96
N VAL A 108 10.72 17.07 14.94
CA VAL A 108 10.42 16.81 13.53
C VAL A 108 10.50 15.32 13.22
N LYS A 109 11.57 14.64 13.66
CA LYS A 109 11.72 13.20 13.43
C LYS A 109 10.64 12.39 14.15
N SER A 110 10.34 12.72 15.40
CA SER A 110 9.30 12.05 16.20
C SER A 110 7.91 12.22 15.57
N ILE A 111 7.53 13.45 15.21
CA ILE A 111 6.25 13.76 14.58
C ILE A 111 6.11 13.03 13.24
N ARG A 112 7.17 13.01 12.42
CA ARG A 112 7.18 12.31 11.13
C ARG A 112 6.95 10.81 11.28
N LEU A 113 7.61 10.16 12.24
CA LEU A 113 7.42 8.73 12.50
C LEU A 113 5.98 8.42 12.91
N VAL A 114 5.43 9.20 13.85
CA VAL A 114 4.03 9.04 14.28
C VAL A 114 3.05 9.29 13.13
N HIS A 115 3.30 10.29 12.30
CA HIS A 115 2.51 10.58 11.11
C HIS A 115 2.50 9.39 10.13
N GLU A 116 3.68 8.84 9.82
CA GLU A 116 3.84 7.70 8.92
C GLU A 116 3.15 6.44 9.48
N ASP A 117 3.24 6.19 10.78
CA ASP A 117 2.59 5.06 11.44
C ASP A 117 1.06 5.21 11.45
N ILE A 118 0.52 6.41 11.72
CA ILE A 118 -0.93 6.63 11.64
C ILE A 118 -1.42 6.42 10.21
N MET A 119 -0.70 6.88 9.19
CA MET A 119 -1.09 6.67 7.79
C MET A 119 -1.03 5.19 7.40
N ARG A 120 -0.03 4.45 7.87
CA ARG A 120 0.04 2.99 7.74
C ARG A 120 -1.18 2.32 8.35
N GLU A 121 -1.52 2.72 9.56
CA GLU A 121 -2.67 2.20 10.27
C GLU A 121 -4.02 2.73 9.76
N ALA A 122 -4.05 3.75 8.90
CA ALA A 122 -5.29 4.19 8.25
C ALA A 122 -5.71 3.26 7.08
N GLY A 123 -4.90 2.26 6.73
CA GLY A 123 -5.23 1.29 5.68
C GLY A 123 -4.60 1.60 4.31
N PHE A 124 -3.59 2.45 4.26
CA PHE A 124 -2.73 2.59 3.09
C PHE A 124 -1.64 1.50 3.13
N MET A 125 -1.18 1.05 1.94
CA MET A 125 0.02 0.22 1.72
C MET A 125 -0.15 -1.29 1.47
N LEU A 126 -1.07 -1.68 0.58
CA LEU A 126 -0.88 -2.92 -0.18
C LEU A 126 -0.75 -2.60 -1.68
N PRO A 127 0.34 -3.02 -2.36
CA PRO A 127 0.60 -2.62 -3.75
C PRO A 127 -0.53 -2.93 -4.75
N GLN A 128 -1.25 -4.02 -4.51
CA GLN A 128 -2.35 -4.49 -5.38
C GLN A 128 -3.74 -4.08 -4.86
N SER A 129 -3.82 -3.13 -3.92
CA SER A 129 -5.10 -2.66 -3.39
C SER A 129 -5.74 -1.60 -4.28
N ALA A 130 -7.07 -1.46 -4.14
CA ALA A 130 -7.81 -0.35 -4.74
C ALA A 130 -7.29 1.03 -4.29
N ASN A 131 -6.80 1.15 -3.04
CA ASN A 131 -6.22 2.39 -2.52
C ASN A 131 -4.98 2.80 -3.34
N THR A 132 -4.11 1.85 -3.68
CA THR A 132 -2.93 2.11 -4.52
C THR A 132 -3.34 2.44 -5.96
N GLN A 133 -4.33 1.73 -6.51
CA GLN A 133 -4.84 2.02 -7.84
C GLN A 133 -5.38 3.46 -7.93
N GLN A 134 -6.29 3.84 -7.03
CA GLN A 134 -6.88 5.18 -6.98
C GLN A 134 -5.83 6.28 -6.78
N LEU A 135 -4.81 6.02 -5.95
CA LEU A 135 -3.72 6.96 -5.75
C LEU A 135 -2.93 7.18 -7.05
N LEU A 136 -2.58 6.11 -7.77
CA LEU A 136 -1.87 6.20 -9.05
C LEU A 136 -2.72 6.91 -10.12
N GLU A 137 -4.01 6.59 -10.21
CA GLU A 137 -4.96 7.29 -11.08
C GLU A 137 -4.98 8.79 -10.77
N SER A 138 -5.09 9.16 -9.49
CA SER A 138 -5.09 10.58 -9.09
C SER A 138 -3.81 11.33 -9.43
N PHE A 139 -2.65 10.66 -9.38
CA PHE A 139 -1.37 11.24 -9.77
C PHE A 139 -1.22 11.39 -11.28
N VAL A 140 -1.82 10.49 -12.06
CA VAL A 140 -1.86 10.63 -13.52
C VAL A 140 -2.78 11.78 -13.93
N GLU A 141 -3.95 11.89 -13.30
CA GLU A 141 -4.92 12.97 -13.55
C GLU A 141 -4.41 14.33 -13.10
N ASN A 142 -3.80 14.39 -11.90
CA ASN A 142 -3.30 15.62 -11.29
C ASN A 142 -1.87 15.38 -10.75
N PRO A 143 -0.85 15.50 -11.61
CA PRO A 143 0.53 15.32 -11.21
C PRO A 143 0.93 16.25 -10.05
N PRO A 144 1.64 15.75 -9.02
CA PRO A 144 2.00 16.54 -7.84
C PRO A 144 3.06 17.62 -8.13
N CYS A 145 3.81 17.51 -9.22
CA CYS A 145 4.77 18.51 -9.69
C CYS A 145 5.02 18.36 -11.20
N ASP A 146 5.62 19.38 -11.82
CA ASP A 146 5.87 19.42 -13.26
C ASP A 146 6.79 18.28 -13.74
N ASP A 147 7.77 17.88 -12.91
CA ASP A 147 8.73 16.81 -13.20
C ASP A 147 8.24 15.42 -12.76
N PHE A 148 6.94 15.27 -12.45
CA PHE A 148 6.41 13.97 -12.03
C PHE A 148 6.41 12.97 -13.20
N PRO A 149 6.93 11.74 -13.01
CA PRO A 149 7.01 10.75 -14.08
C PRO A 149 5.66 10.06 -14.33
N THR A 150 4.76 10.76 -15.00
CA THR A 150 3.39 10.29 -15.30
C THR A 150 3.38 9.00 -16.14
N ASP A 151 4.32 8.86 -17.07
CA ASP A 151 4.50 7.65 -17.89
C ASP A 151 4.81 6.41 -17.01
N VAL A 152 5.61 6.59 -15.96
CA VAL A 152 5.92 5.53 -14.99
C VAL A 152 4.67 5.16 -14.19
N ALA A 153 3.89 6.13 -13.73
CA ALA A 153 2.64 5.88 -13.02
C ALA A 153 1.64 5.10 -13.92
N GLN A 154 1.51 5.48 -15.18
CA GLN A 154 0.68 4.76 -16.16
C GLN A 154 1.17 3.33 -16.41
N ASN A 155 2.49 3.14 -16.49
CA ASN A 155 3.10 1.83 -16.65
C ASN A 155 2.81 0.92 -15.44
N LEU A 156 2.87 1.48 -14.22
CA LEU A 156 2.50 0.76 -13.00
C LEU A 156 1.04 0.34 -13.01
N LEU A 157 0.12 1.22 -13.41
CA LEU A 157 -1.30 0.90 -13.55
C LEU A 157 -1.56 -0.28 -14.50
N THR A 158 -0.73 -0.43 -15.52
CA THR A 158 -0.85 -1.52 -16.51
C THR A 158 -0.19 -2.82 -16.02
N LYS A 159 0.90 -2.74 -15.26
CA LYS A 159 1.68 -3.90 -14.81
C LYS A 159 1.16 -4.54 -13.54
N ILE A 160 0.55 -3.76 -12.66
CA ILE A 160 0.06 -4.26 -11.37
C ILE A 160 -1.32 -4.87 -11.59
N SER A 161 -1.47 -6.13 -11.20
CA SER A 161 -2.79 -6.76 -11.09
C SER A 161 -3.45 -6.30 -9.79
N PHE A 162 -4.31 -5.28 -9.87
CA PHE A 162 -5.08 -4.82 -8.71
C PHE A 162 -6.21 -5.80 -8.38
N HIS A 163 -6.53 -5.91 -7.10
CA HIS A 163 -7.73 -6.63 -6.67
C HIS A 163 -8.96 -5.84 -7.10
N GLU A 164 -9.91 -6.51 -7.75
CA GLU A 164 -11.19 -5.91 -8.11
C GLU A 164 -11.92 -5.46 -6.84
N VAL A 165 -12.42 -4.23 -6.87
CA VAL A 165 -13.47 -3.82 -5.94
C VAL A 165 -14.74 -4.52 -6.40
N THR A 166 -15.01 -5.71 -5.86
CA THR A 166 -16.23 -6.45 -6.18
C THR A 166 -17.43 -5.59 -5.80
N THR A 167 -18.28 -5.25 -6.76
CA THR A 167 -19.58 -4.64 -6.47
C THR A 167 -20.53 -5.74 -6.03
N ILE A 168 -21.20 -5.51 -4.91
CA ILE A 168 -22.23 -6.37 -4.36
C ILE A 168 -23.56 -5.74 -4.73
N GLN A 169 -24.43 -6.51 -5.38
CA GLN A 169 -25.81 -6.10 -5.61
C GLN A 169 -26.63 -6.28 -4.34
N TYR A 170 -27.38 -5.25 -3.99
CA TYR A 170 -28.31 -5.24 -2.87
C TYR A 170 -29.72 -4.98 -3.38
N HIS A 171 -30.68 -5.72 -2.82
CA HIS A 171 -32.11 -5.48 -2.94
C HIS A 171 -32.61 -4.79 -1.66
N CYS A 172 -33.23 -3.62 -1.81
CA CYS A 172 -33.81 -2.91 -0.68
C CYS A 172 -35.19 -3.47 -0.33
N LEU A 173 -35.35 -4.01 0.89
CA LEU A 173 -36.63 -4.54 1.39
C LEU A 173 -37.68 -3.45 1.68
N VAL A 174 -37.28 -2.18 1.73
CA VAL A 174 -38.18 -1.05 2.03
C VAL A 174 -38.80 -0.47 0.77
N CYS A 175 -38.02 -0.27 -0.29
CA CYS A 175 -38.50 0.38 -1.51
C CYS A 175 -38.34 -0.47 -2.78
N GLY A 176 -37.83 -1.70 -2.68
CA GLY A 176 -37.66 -2.63 -3.81
C GLY A 176 -36.53 -2.28 -4.78
N ALA A 177 -35.71 -1.27 -4.48
CA ALA A 177 -34.61 -0.87 -5.37
C ALA A 177 -33.50 -1.92 -5.38
N ILE A 178 -33.01 -2.27 -6.58
CA ILE A 178 -31.78 -3.03 -6.75
C ILE A 178 -30.65 -2.05 -7.09
N PHE A 179 -29.56 -2.09 -6.34
CA PHE A 179 -28.42 -1.19 -6.54
C PHE A 179 -27.10 -1.88 -6.21
N GLU A 180 -26.02 -1.36 -6.76
CA GLU A 180 -24.68 -1.90 -6.57
C GLU A 180 -23.91 -1.06 -5.55
N VAL A 181 -23.26 -1.74 -4.61
CA VAL A 181 -22.41 -1.11 -3.61
C VAL A 181 -21.07 -1.81 -3.66
N LYS A 182 -19.99 -1.03 -3.68
CA LYS A 182 -18.65 -1.59 -3.58
C LYS A 182 -18.51 -2.35 -2.26
N ASN A 183 -17.86 -3.52 -2.25
CA ASN A 183 -17.71 -4.36 -1.05
C ASN A 183 -17.02 -3.64 0.14
N ASN A 184 -16.36 -2.50 -0.09
CA ASN A 184 -15.75 -1.68 0.94
C ASN A 184 -16.63 -0.51 1.43
N GLU A 185 -17.85 -0.34 0.91
CA GLU A 185 -18.78 0.72 1.28
C GLU A 185 -19.98 0.15 2.07
N THR A 186 -20.44 0.89 3.08
CA THR A 186 -21.69 0.54 3.78
C THR A 186 -22.87 0.68 2.84
N PRO A 187 -23.70 -0.36 2.66
CA PRO A 187 -24.79 -0.32 1.72
C PRO A 187 -25.90 0.59 2.27
N VAL A 188 -26.23 1.62 1.49
CA VAL A 188 -27.34 2.56 1.77
C VAL A 188 -28.20 2.63 0.52
N CYS A 189 -29.50 2.39 0.67
CA CYS A 189 -30.41 2.49 -0.46
C CYS A 189 -30.44 3.93 -1.01
N PRO A 190 -30.17 4.15 -2.31
CA PRO A 190 -30.14 5.50 -2.89
C PRO A 190 -31.52 6.18 -2.91
N ILE A 191 -32.60 5.39 -2.85
CA ILE A 191 -33.99 5.88 -2.89
C ILE A 191 -34.50 6.22 -1.49
N CYS A 192 -34.61 5.23 -0.60
CA CYS A 192 -35.24 5.39 0.71
C CYS A 192 -34.26 5.58 1.87
N LYS A 193 -32.94 5.56 1.61
CA LYS A 193 -31.87 5.65 2.61
C LYS A 193 -31.89 4.56 3.70
N ALA A 194 -32.58 3.45 3.43
CA ALA A 194 -32.56 2.27 4.27
C ALA A 194 -31.14 1.69 4.40
N THR A 195 -30.83 1.13 5.57
CA THR A 195 -29.49 0.62 5.93
C THR A 195 -29.58 -0.76 6.60
N GLU A 196 -28.44 -1.46 6.67
CA GLU A 196 -28.27 -2.70 7.44
C GLU A 196 -29.32 -3.78 7.11
N LYS A 197 -30.16 -4.17 8.08
CA LYS A 197 -31.15 -5.26 8.01
C LYS A 197 -32.24 -5.06 6.95
N GLN A 198 -32.32 -3.86 6.38
CA GLN A 198 -33.31 -3.50 5.37
C GLN A 198 -32.80 -3.76 3.94
N LEU A 199 -31.60 -4.31 3.80
CA LEU A 199 -30.95 -4.59 2.52
C LEU A 199 -30.58 -6.07 2.47
N GLU A 200 -30.97 -6.73 1.38
CA GLU A 200 -30.69 -8.14 1.13
C GLU A 200 -29.62 -8.26 0.03
N ARG A 201 -28.58 -9.07 0.28
CA ARG A 201 -27.50 -9.28 -0.68
C ARG A 201 -27.94 -10.26 -1.76
N ILE A 202 -27.76 -9.87 -3.03
CA ILE A 202 -27.97 -10.77 -4.17
C ILE A 202 -26.63 -11.46 -4.47
N GLU A 203 -26.52 -12.75 -4.18
CA GLU A 203 -25.37 -13.56 -4.60
C GLU A 203 -25.53 -13.91 -6.08
N LYS A 204 -24.61 -13.45 -6.94
CA LYS A 204 -24.53 -13.96 -8.31
C LYS A 204 -23.95 -15.37 -8.24
N GLU A 205 -24.77 -16.38 -8.51
CA GLU A 205 -24.28 -17.73 -8.79
C GLU A 205 -23.39 -17.71 -10.04
N GLY A 206 -22.09 -17.95 -9.83
CA GLY A 206 -21.16 -18.46 -10.85
C GLY A 206 -20.71 -17.51 -11.96
N SER A 207 -19.41 -17.18 -11.99
CA SER A 207 -18.65 -17.20 -13.24
C SER A 207 -17.21 -17.59 -12.93
N LEU A 208 -16.78 -18.66 -13.61
CA LEU A 208 -15.47 -19.32 -13.59
C LEU A 208 -14.28 -18.39 -13.81
#